data_AF-A0A9W5PPV7-F1
#
_entry.id   AF-A0A9W5PPV7-F1
#
_cell.length_a   1.000
_cell.length_b   1.000
_cell.length_c   1.000
_cell.angle_alpha   90.00
_cell.angle_beta   90.00
_cell.angle_gamma   90.00
#
_symmetry.space_group_name_H-M   'P 1'
#
loop_
_entity.id
_entity.type
_entity.pdbx_description
1 polymer ?
#
loop_
_entity_poly.entity_id
_entity_poly.type
_entity_poly.pdbx_seq_one_letter_code
_entity_poly.pdbx_strand_id
1 'polypeptide(L)' 'MLENPNIIGNQHDSSREDFEHYCSDCDGELYFGMTYYEFEGNFICEVCNEKFLERHGTRFVAGE' A
#
# COMPACT_ATOMS: atom_id res chain seq x y z
N MET A 1 -14.73 31.56 -31.26
CA MET A 1 -14.83 30.90 -29.95
C MET A 1 -14.96 29.42 -30.25
N LEU A 2 -13.89 28.65 -30.05
CA LEU A 2 -13.84 27.26 -30.49
C LEU A 2 -14.46 26.40 -29.39
N GLU A 3 -15.69 25.98 -29.63
CA GLU A 3 -16.42 25.05 -28.76
C GLU A 3 -15.82 23.66 -28.97
N ASN A 4 -15.07 23.18 -27.98
CA ASN A 4 -14.52 21.83 -27.97
C ASN A 4 -15.40 20.95 -27.06
N PRO A 5 -16.36 20.17 -27.59
CA PRO A 5 -17.16 19.22 -26.81
C PRO A 5 -16.40 17.92 -26.59
N ASN A 6 -15.18 18.03 -26.07
CA ASN A 6 -14.32 16.88 -25.80
C ASN A 6 -13.59 17.10 -24.47
N ILE A 7 -14.35 17.05 -23.37
CA ILE A 7 -13.81 16.79 -22.03
C ILE A 7 -14.15 15.35 -21.65
N ILE A 8 -13.65 14.41 -22.47
CA ILE A 8 -13.29 13.08 -21.99
C ILE A 8 -12.40 13.26 -20.77
N GLY A 9 -12.85 12.75 -19.63
CA GLY A 9 -12.09 12.58 -18.38
C GLY A 9 -11.06 13.67 -18.11
N ASN A 10 -11.45 14.71 -17.39
CA ASN A 10 -10.51 15.67 -16.83
C ASN A 10 -9.56 14.92 -15.87
N GLN A 11 -8.48 14.37 -16.42
CA GLN A 11 -7.34 13.75 -15.72
C GLN A 11 -6.48 14.85 -15.09
N HIS A 12 -7.14 15.83 -14.48
CA HIS A 12 -6.53 17.02 -13.90
C HIS A 12 -6.94 17.19 -12.43
N ASP A 13 -7.49 16.12 -11.85
CA ASP A 13 -7.52 15.86 -10.42
C ASP A 13 -6.92 14.46 -10.22
N SER A 14 -5.71 14.25 -10.77
CA SER A 14 -4.86 13.20 -10.23
C SER A 14 -4.44 13.70 -8.86
N SER A 15 -5.27 13.45 -7.86
CA SER A 15 -4.80 13.22 -6.49
C SER A 15 -3.66 12.25 -6.66
N ARG A 16 -2.43 12.77 -6.66
CA ARG A 16 -1.22 11.97 -6.59
C ARG A 16 -1.48 11.13 -5.36
N GLU A 17 -1.65 9.83 -5.53
CA GLU A 17 -1.88 8.95 -4.39
C GLU A 17 -0.76 9.27 -3.40
N ASP A 18 -1.12 9.92 -2.29
CA ASP A 18 -0.14 10.46 -1.34
C ASP A 18 0.59 9.30 -0.62
N PHE A 19 0.07 8.08 -0.78
CA PHE A 19 0.60 6.82 -0.30
C PHE A 19 1.29 6.04 -1.43
N GLU A 20 2.32 5.27 -1.09
CA GLU A 20 3.07 4.43 -2.02
C GLU A 20 2.41 3.05 -2.20
N HIS A 21 1.89 2.50 -1.10
CA HIS A 21 1.38 1.14 -1.04
C HIS A 21 0.16 1.04 -0.12
N TYR A 22 -0.56 -0.07 -0.22
CA TYR A 22 -1.61 -0.43 0.72
C TYR A 22 -1.17 -1.62 1.56
N CYS A 23 -1.57 -1.63 2.82
CA CYS A 23 -1.34 -2.74 3.72
C CYS A 23 -2.22 -3.93 3.30
N SER A 24 -1.64 -5.07 2.93
CA SER A 24 -2.38 -6.27 2.54
C SER A 24 -3.26 -6.86 3.67
N ASP A 25 -3.03 -6.49 4.94
CA ASP A 25 -3.79 -7.03 6.08
C ASP A 25 -4.97 -6.13 6.50
N CYS A 26 -4.79 -4.81 6.49
CA CYS A 26 -5.80 -3.87 6.98
C CYS A 26 -6.28 -2.86 5.93
N ASP A 27 -5.82 -2.98 4.68
CA ASP A 27 -6.10 -2.06 3.57
C ASP A 27 -5.69 -0.60 3.87
N GLY A 28 -4.83 -0.41 4.87
CA GLY A 28 -4.35 0.89 5.31
C GLY A 28 -3.35 1.49 4.33
N GLU A 29 -3.44 2.79 4.11
CA GLU A 29 -2.52 3.55 3.24
C GLU A 29 -1.12 3.63 3.86
N LEU A 30 -0.10 3.26 3.09
CA LEU A 30 1.32 3.31 3.48
C LEU A 30 1.99 4.49 2.80
N TYR A 31 2.34 5.50 3.59
CA TYR A 31 2.93 6.74 3.10
C TYR A 31 4.46 6.68 3.12
N PHE A 32 5.09 7.44 2.23
CA PHE A 32 6.55 7.59 2.20
C PHE A 32 7.07 8.12 3.54
N GLY A 33 7.95 7.35 4.19
CA GLY A 33 8.49 7.66 5.51
C GLY A 33 7.79 6.95 6.69
N MET A 34 6.75 6.16 6.43
CA MET A 34 6.21 5.21 7.41
C MET A 34 7.03 3.93 7.45
N THR A 35 7.13 3.30 8.62
CA THR A 35 7.71 1.95 8.74
C THR A 35 6.70 0.92 8.20
N TYR A 36 7.05 0.28 7.09
CA TYR A 36 6.31 -0.85 6.56
C TYR A 36 7.28 -1.96 6.15
N TYR A 37 6.76 -3.19 6.08
CA TYR A 37 7.53 -4.39 5.79
C TYR A 37 7.01 -5.05 4.51
N GLU A 38 7.91 -5.49 3.64
CA GLU A 38 7.55 -6.25 2.45
C GLU A 38 7.74 -7.76 2.71
N PHE A 39 6.69 -8.54 2.49
CA PHE A 39 6.68 -10.01 2.64
C PHE A 39 6.07 -10.67 1.40
N GLU A 40 6.91 -11.35 0.60
CA GLU A 40 6.46 -12.03 -0.64
C GLU A 40 5.62 -11.13 -1.57
N GLY A 41 5.96 -9.84 -1.66
CA GLY A 41 5.20 -8.84 -2.43
C GLY A 41 3.95 -8.29 -1.74
N ASN A 42 3.73 -8.60 -0.46
CA ASN A 42 2.72 -7.98 0.39
C ASN A 42 3.35 -6.90 1.26
N PHE A 43 2.81 -5.70 1.22
CA PHE A 43 3.24 -4.63 2.11
C PHE A 43 2.39 -4.67 3.38
N ILE A 44 3.03 -4.68 4.54
CA ILE A 44 2.38 -4.78 5.85
C ILE A 44 2.83 -3.60 6.71
N CYS A 45 1.89 -2.85 7.26
CA CYS A 45 2.19 -1.76 8.18
C CYS A 45 2.81 -2.30 9.49
N GLU A 46 3.60 -1.47 10.18
CA GLU A 46 4.21 -1.83 11.47
C GLU A 46 3.21 -2.39 12.49
N VAL A 47 1.98 -1.85 12.51
CA VAL A 47 0.91 -2.28 13.42
C VAL A 47 0.39 -3.68 13.10
N CYS A 48 0.30 -4.04 11.83
CA CYS A 48 -0.15 -5.37 11.40
C CYS A 48 1.00 -6.39 11.36
N ASN A 49 2.25 -5.92 11.31
CA ASN A 49 3.45 -6.75 11.20
C ASN A 49 3.56 -7.78 12.33
N GLU A 50 3.33 -7.39 13.59
CA GLU A 50 3.42 -8.32 14.72
C GLU A 50 2.45 -9.52 14.56
N LYS A 51 1.18 -9.23 14.29
CA LYS A 51 0.17 -10.28 14.06
C LYS A 51 0.43 -11.07 12.78
N PHE A 52 0.96 -10.41 11.76
CA PHE A 52 1.34 -11.07 10.50
C PHE A 52 2.51 -12.03 10.73
N LEU A 53 3.53 -11.64 11.50
CA LEU A 53 4.64 -12.47 11.95
C LEU A 53 4.19 -13.61 12.85
N GLU A 54 3.21 -13.44 13.73
CA GLU A 54 2.68 -14.58 14.51
C GLU A 54 2.05 -15.64 13.59
N ARG A 55 1.29 -15.19 12.58
CA ARG A 55 0.57 -16.06 11.62
C ARG A 55 1.52 -16.71 10.59
N HIS A 56 2.44 -15.94 10.02
CA HIS A 56 3.31 -16.34 8.92
C HIS A 56 4.77 -16.60 9.35
N GLY A 57 5.23 -15.97 10.43
CA GLY A 57 6.58 -16.10 10.99
C GLY A 57 6.86 -17.41 11.72
N THR A 58 5.84 -18.23 11.99
CA THR A 58 6.05 -19.64 12.40
C THR A 58 6.81 -20.43 11.33
N ARG A 59 6.82 -19.96 10.07
CA ARG A 59 7.64 -20.53 9.00
C ARG A 59 9.11 -20.10 9.03
N PHE A 60 9.46 -19.07 9.80
CA PHE A 60 10.83 -18.53 9.90
C PHE A 60 11.53 -18.88 11.23
N VAL A 61 10.80 -19.24 12.29
CA VAL A 61 11.36 -19.78 13.55
C VAL A 61 11.39 -21.32 13.49
N ALA A 62 12.10 -21.84 12.52
CA ALA A 62 12.55 -23.24 12.46
C ALA A 62 13.87 -23.29 11.69
N GLY A 63 14.84 -22.53 12.18
CA GLY A 63 16.19 -22.45 11.64
C GLY A 63 17.14 -22.09 12.78
N GLU A 64 17.47 -23.14 13.55
CA GLU A 64 18.73 -23.43 14.26
C GLU A 64 19.45 -22.35 15.08
#